data_AF-A0A379FT41-F1
#
_entry.id   AF-A0A379FT41-F1
#
_cell.length_a   1.000
_cell.length_b   1.000
_cell.length_c   1.000
_cell.angle_alpha   90.00
_cell.angle_beta   90.00
_cell.angle_gamma   90.00
#
_symmetry.space_group_name_H-M   'P 1'
#
loop_
_entity.id
_entity.type
_entity.pdbx_description
1 polymer ?
#
loop_
_entity_poly.entity_id
_entity_poly.type
_entity_poly.pdbx_seq_one_letter_code
_entity_poly.pdbx_strand_id
1 'polypeptide(L)' 'MVIQKTLPIDNDTIKKVKAAINKRKYAHANEISLLWQHALKSSSVCSWGKVMLISIISGLVVTIATSL' A
#
# COMPACT_ATOMS: atom_id res chain seq x y z
N MET A 1 -2.75 -24.48 -15.88
CA MET A 1 -2.70 -23.03 -15.58
C MET A 1 -4.11 -22.49 -15.59
N VAL A 2 -4.68 -22.17 -14.42
CA VAL A 2 -6.00 -21.52 -14.34
C VAL A 2 -5.78 -20.03 -14.55
N ILE A 3 -6.25 -19.51 -15.68
CA ILE A 3 -6.26 -18.08 -15.98
C ILE A 3 -7.33 -17.47 -15.09
N GLN A 4 -6.94 -16.99 -13.90
CA GLN A 4 -7.80 -16.14 -13.10
C GLN A 4 -7.96 -14.82 -13.84
N LYS A 5 -9.13 -14.66 -14.47
CA LYS A 5 -9.60 -13.39 -15.05
C LYS A 5 -9.64 -12.37 -13.91
N THR A 6 -8.56 -11.61 -13.74
CA THR A 6 -8.48 -10.53 -12.74
C THR A 6 -9.43 -9.43 -13.18
N LEU A 7 -10.67 -9.52 -12.70
CA LEU A 7 -11.60 -8.40 -12.71
C LEU A 7 -10.87 -7.19 -12.10
N PRO A 8 -11.04 -5.98 -12.66
CA PRO A 8 -10.47 -4.78 -12.06
C PRO A 8 -10.98 -4.72 -10.61
N ILE A 9 -10.07 -4.93 -9.66
CA ILE A 9 -10.39 -4.92 -8.23
C ILE A 9 -10.64 -3.45 -7.89
N ASP A 10 -11.91 -3.09 -8.00
CA ASP A 10 -12.39 -1.75 -7.76
C ASP A 10 -12.30 -1.42 -6.26
N ASN A 11 -11.81 -0.23 -5.94
CA ASN A 11 -11.53 0.21 -4.58
C ASN A 11 -12.82 0.22 -3.72
N ASP A 12 -13.98 0.42 -4.35
CA ASP A 12 -15.28 0.35 -3.67
C ASP A 12 -15.67 -1.08 -3.25
N THR A 13 -15.19 -2.08 -3.98
CA THR A 13 -15.41 -3.50 -3.64
C THR A 13 -14.58 -3.87 -2.41
N ILE A 14 -13.34 -3.39 -2.32
CA ILE A 14 -12.46 -3.56 -1.14
C ILE A 14 -13.10 -2.96 0.11
N LYS A 15 -13.64 -1.74 0.02
CA LYS A 15 -14.32 -1.08 1.15
C LYS A 15 -15.51 -1.88 1.65
N LYS A 16 -16.34 -2.41 0.74
CA LYS A 16 -17.50 -3.24 1.10
C LYS A 16 -17.08 -4.56 1.76
N VAL A 17 -16.04 -5.21 1.24
CA VAL A 17 -15.48 -6.44 1.84
C VAL A 17 -14.92 -6.16 3.23
N LYS A 18 -14.17 -5.06 3.41
CA LYS A 18 -13.64 -4.66 4.72
C LYS A 18 -14.76 -4.38 5.73
N ALA A 19 -15.85 -3.73 5.30
CA ALA A 19 -17.02 -3.50 6.14
C ALA A 19 -17.75 -4.80 6.51
N ALA A 20 -17.86 -5.74 5.56
CA ALA A 20 -18.48 -7.05 5.78
C ALA A 20 -17.67 -7.90 6.77
N ILE A 21 -16.34 -7.93 6.65
CA ILE A 21 -15.42 -8.60 7.60
C ILE A 21 -15.55 -7.98 8.99
N ASN A 22 -15.54 -6.64 9.08
CA ASN A 22 -15.69 -5.95 10.36
C ASN A 22 -17.02 -6.27 11.06
N LYS A 23 -18.10 -6.42 10.28
CA LYS A 23 -19.42 -6.82 10.79
C LYS A 23 -19.48 -8.28 11.25
N ARG A 24 -18.81 -9.19 10.53
CA ARG A 24 -18.83 -10.64 10.79
C ARG A 24 -17.77 -11.11 11.80
N LYS A 25 -16.75 -10.28 12.08
CA LYS A 25 -15.57 -10.59 12.93
C LYS A 25 -14.70 -11.76 12.45
N TYR A 26 -14.93 -12.28 11.24
CA TYR A 26 -14.07 -13.24 10.58
C TYR A 26 -13.99 -12.92 9.09
N ALA A 27 -12.85 -13.25 8.47
CA ALA A 27 -12.60 -13.05 7.06
C ALA A 27 -12.59 -14.41 6.34
N HIS A 28 -13.30 -14.50 5.22
CA HIS A 28 -13.27 -15.71 4.40
C HIS A 28 -11.96 -15.79 3.62
N ALA A 29 -11.42 -16.99 3.40
CA ALA A 29 -10.13 -17.18 2.70
C ALA A 29 -10.08 -16.47 1.33
N ASN A 30 -11.21 -16.44 0.63
CA ASN A 30 -11.37 -15.74 -0.65
C ASN A 30 -11.26 -14.21 -0.52
N GLU A 31 -11.80 -13.64 0.56
CA GLU A 31 -11.72 -12.20 0.85
C GLU A 31 -10.30 -11.78 1.26
N ILE A 32 -9.61 -12.64 2.01
CA ILE A 32 -8.20 -12.46 2.37
C ILE A 32 -7.32 -12.47 1.12
N SER A 33 -7.52 -13.42 0.22
CA SER A 33 -6.78 -13.50 -1.06
C SER A 33 -6.98 -12.24 -1.90
N LEU A 34 -8.22 -11.75 -1.98
CA LEU A 34 -8.56 -10.53 -2.70
C LEU A 34 -7.92 -9.27 -2.08
N LEU A 35 -7.93 -9.16 -0.74
CA LEU A 35 -7.24 -8.09 -0.01
C LEU A 35 -5.72 -8.16 -0.20
N TRP A 36 -5.13 -9.36 -0.21
CA TRP A 36 -3.70 -9.57 -0.45
C TRP A 36 -3.30 -9.17 -1.87
N GLN A 37 -4.08 -9.56 -2.88
CA GLN A 37 -3.85 -9.14 -4.27
C GLN A 37 -3.96 -7.62 -4.42
N HIS A 38 -4.95 -7.00 -3.77
CA HIS A 38 -5.07 -5.54 -3.77
C HIS A 38 -3.92 -4.86 -3.05
N ALA A 39 -3.46 -5.37 -1.90
CA ALA A 39 -2.31 -4.81 -1.18
C ALA A 39 -1.00 -4.93 -1.99
N LEU A 40 -0.78 -6.05 -2.67
CA LEU A 40 0.36 -6.25 -3.56
C LEU A 40 0.33 -5.32 -4.77
N LYS A 41 -0.86 -5.09 -5.35
CA LYS A 41 -1.04 -4.24 -6.53
C LYS A 41 -1.07 -2.74 -6.17
N SER A 42 -1.58 -2.42 -4.98
CA SER A 42 -1.50 -1.11 -4.32
C SER A 42 -0.14 -0.90 -3.67
N SER A 43 0.91 -1.36 -4.36
CA SER A 43 2.26 -0.93 -4.09
C SER A 43 2.36 0.55 -4.44
N SER A 44 1.89 1.39 -3.52
CA SER A 44 2.59 2.61 -3.20
C SER A 44 3.98 2.19 -2.73
N VAL A 45 4.83 1.77 -3.67
CA VAL A 45 6.27 1.71 -3.48
C VAL A 45 6.62 3.07 -2.96
N CYS A 46 6.94 3.15 -1.66
CA CYS A 46 7.59 4.33 -1.11
C CYS A 46 8.81 4.52 -1.99
N SER A 47 8.73 5.50 -2.90
CA SER A 47 9.70 5.62 -3.97
C SER A 47 11.05 5.82 -3.31
N TRP A 48 11.98 4.89 -3.51
CA TRP A 48 13.34 5.00 -3.01
C TRP A 48 13.97 6.34 -3.42
N GLY A 49 13.56 6.91 -4.56
CA GLY A 49 13.94 8.26 -4.98
C GLY A 49 13.43 9.37 -4.05
N LYS A 50 12.21 9.27 -3.52
CA LYS A 50 11.69 10.22 -2.50
C LYS A 50 12.47 10.11 -1.19
N VAL A 51 12.81 8.89 -0.77
CA VAL A 51 13.63 8.65 0.43
C VAL A 51 15.02 9.27 0.28
N MET A 52 15.65 9.09 -0.89
CA MET A 52 16.97 9.65 -1.16
C MET A 52 16.97 11.18 -1.17
N LEU A 53 15.94 11.80 -1.78
CA LEU A 53 15.76 13.26 -1.77
C LEU A 53 15.64 13.83 -0.36
N ILE A 54 14.83 13.19 0.50
CA ILE A 54 14.65 13.61 1.89
C ILE A 54 15.99 13.52 2.64
N SER A 55 16.77 12.45 2.43
CA SER A 55 18.08 12.28 3.06
C SER A 55 19.09 13.36 2.66
N ILE A 56 19.09 13.77 1.39
CA ILE A 56 20.00 14.82 0.90
C ILE A 56 19.61 16.19 1.49
N ILE A 57 18.31 16.51 1.48
CA ILE A 57 17.81 17.79 2.02
C ILE A 57 18.10 17.89 3.52
N SER A 58 17.86 16.81 4.28
CA SER A 58 18.14 16.80 5.71
C SER A 58 19.63 16.91 6.02
N GLY A 59 20.50 16.25 5.24
CA GLY A 59 21.95 16.42 5.36
C GLY A 59 22.41 17.86 5.07
N LEU A 60 21.83 18.50 4.05
CA LEU A 60 22.13 19.89 3.69
C LEU A 60 21.73 20.86 4.81
N VAL A 61 20.52 20.70 5.37
CA VAL A 61 20.02 21.53 6.48
C VAL A 61 20.92 21.41 7.71
N VAL A 62 21.29 20.18 8.09
CA VAL A 62 22.19 19.95 9.23
C VAL A 62 23.55 20.60 9.01
N THR A 63 24.12 20.46 7.80
CA THR A 63 25.43 21.05 7.45
C THR A 63 25.39 22.58 7.58
N ILE A 64 24.35 23.22 7.02
CA ILE A 64 24.18 24.68 7.13
C ILE A 64 24.05 25.10 8.60
N ALA A 65 23.24 24.39 9.38
CA ALA A 65 23.01 24.71 10.79
C ALA A 65 24.22 24.48 11.70
N THR A 66 25.17 23.62 11.32
CA THR A 66 26.43 23.42 12.06
C THR A 66 27.56 24.31 11.59
N SER A 67 27.49 24.82 10.36
CA SER A 67 28.46 25.77 9.80
C SER A 67 28.16 27.24 10.09
N LEU A 68 27.02 27.54 10.72
CA LEU A 68 26.62 28.87 11.18
C LEU A 68 26.98 29.04 12.67
#